data_AF-A0A150R1U1-F1
#
_entry.id   AF-A0A150R1U1-F1
#
_cell.length_a   1.000
_cell.length_b   1.000
_cell.length_c   1.000
_cell.angle_alpha   90.00
_cell.angle_beta   90.00
_cell.angle_gamma   90.00
#
_symmetry.space_group_name_H-M   'P 1'
#
loop_
_entity.id
_entity.type
_entity.pdbx_description
1 polymer ?
#
loop_
_entity_poly.entity_id
_entity_poly.type
_entity_poly.pdbx_seq_one_letter_code
_entity_poly.pdbx_strand_id
1 'polypeptide(L)'
;MRPRAALLVVMAAGVLGVLAAAPGVPVAQPKGAPQASAASTDEERPLDAEPFPAEPSRQPTAAEWKTAPRVRLSRAGPAAAGCRAYRMREWLRIRCPELTVSAMSLLGGKTEGVAFWIDPPRGGSELPRGGEVMFPLRRGDRRVIQILTFGPGYDGPFTLLPAIVVQEQWLDDEPAPTVTAS
;
A
#
# COMPACT_ATOMS: atom_id res chain seq x y z
N MET A 1 24.97 -32.45 13.00
CA MET A 1 23.87 -32.92 13.88
C MET A 1 24.31 -32.80 15.33
N ARG A 2 23.69 -31.89 16.10
CA ARG A 2 23.80 -31.82 17.56
C ARG A 2 22.41 -31.44 18.09
N PRO A 3 21.76 -32.25 18.93
CA PRO A 3 20.45 -31.92 19.47
C PRO A 3 20.62 -30.92 20.62
N ARG A 4 19.77 -29.89 20.69
CA ARG A 4 19.60 -29.11 21.91
C ARG A 4 18.18 -29.29 22.41
N ALA A 5 18.13 -29.79 23.64
CA ALA A 5 16.98 -30.26 24.37
C ALA A 5 16.00 -29.14 24.71
N ALA A 6 14.74 -29.54 24.81
CA ALA A 6 13.62 -28.78 25.31
C ALA A 6 13.84 -28.36 26.77
N LEU A 7 13.34 -27.18 27.14
CA LEU A 7 12.96 -26.88 28.51
C LEU A 7 11.54 -26.31 28.50
N LEU A 8 10.62 -27.14 28.98
CA LEU A 8 9.25 -26.80 29.33
C LEU A 8 9.28 -26.00 30.64
N VAL A 9 8.62 -24.85 30.71
CA VAL A 9 8.30 -24.19 31.99
C VAL A 9 6.78 -24.01 32.05
N VAL A 10 6.17 -24.77 32.95
CA VAL A 10 4.80 -24.63 33.44
C VAL A 10 4.87 -23.77 34.68
N MET A 11 4.07 -22.69 34.77
CA MET A 11 3.76 -22.02 36.02
C MET A 11 2.29 -21.60 36.03
N ALA A 12 1.66 -21.85 37.18
CA ALA A 12 0.23 -21.91 37.44
C ALA A 12 -0.28 -20.67 38.21
N ALA A 13 -1.59 -20.73 38.53
CA ALA A 13 -2.36 -19.90 39.47
C ALA A 13 -2.75 -18.50 38.93
N GLY A 14 -4.01 -18.04 38.98
CA GLY A 14 -5.13 -18.43 39.81
C GLY A 14 -5.50 -17.26 40.72
N VAL A 15 -6.46 -16.42 40.32
CA VAL A 15 -7.15 -15.48 41.22
C VAL A 15 -8.62 -15.38 40.79
N LEU A 16 -9.51 -15.92 41.64
CA LEU A 16 -10.94 -15.62 41.67
C LEU A 16 -11.14 -14.17 42.14
N GLY A 17 -11.93 -13.37 41.41
CA GLY A 17 -12.28 -12.00 41.77
C GLY A 17 -13.78 -11.73 41.63
N VAL A 18 -14.49 -11.90 42.74
CA VAL A 18 -15.75 -11.30 43.22
C VAL A 18 -16.63 -10.52 42.21
N LEU A 19 -17.86 -11.00 42.01
CA LEU A 19 -18.99 -10.23 41.47
C LEU A 19 -19.50 -9.21 42.49
N ALA A 20 -19.57 -7.94 42.10
CA ALA A 20 -20.34 -6.90 42.78
C ALA A 20 -21.40 -6.35 41.82
N ALA A 21 -22.68 -6.62 42.11
CA ALA A 21 -23.83 -6.04 41.43
C ALA A 21 -24.17 -4.69 42.08
N ALA A 22 -24.16 -3.61 41.31
CA ALA A 22 -24.62 -2.29 41.73
C ALA A 22 -25.96 -1.96 41.04
N PRO A 23 -26.96 -1.43 41.76
CA PRO A 23 -28.23 -1.01 41.19
C PRO A 23 -28.18 0.43 40.63
N GLY A 24 -28.72 0.60 39.42
CA GLY A 24 -29.56 1.74 39.02
C GLY A 24 -28.96 3.14 38.95
N VAL A 25 -28.60 3.57 37.74
CA VAL A 25 -28.66 5.00 37.35
C VAL A 25 -29.33 5.10 35.97
N PRO A 26 -30.40 5.91 35.80
CA PRO A 26 -31.02 6.12 34.50
C PRO A 26 -30.09 6.96 33.61
N VAL A 27 -29.59 6.35 32.53
CA VAL A 27 -28.80 7.05 31.52
C VAL A 27 -29.75 7.82 30.60
N ALA A 28 -29.63 9.15 30.64
CA ALA A 28 -30.25 10.06 29.71
C ALA A 28 -29.83 9.74 28.27
N GLN A 29 -30.80 9.61 27.36
CA GLN A 29 -30.58 9.46 25.92
C GLN A 29 -29.76 10.64 25.37
N PRO A 30 -28.56 10.42 24.81
CA PRO A 30 -27.90 11.44 24.01
C PRO A 30 -28.71 11.65 22.74
N LYS A 31 -29.38 12.81 22.73
CA LYS A 31 -29.97 13.49 21.59
C LYS A 31 -28.98 13.42 20.42
N GLY A 32 -29.43 12.85 19.31
CA GLY A 32 -28.61 12.50 18.14
C GLY A 32 -27.55 13.53 17.82
N ALA A 33 -26.29 13.11 17.95
CA ALA A 33 -25.23 13.72 17.18
C ALA A 33 -25.59 13.47 15.70
N PRO A 34 -25.48 14.49 14.81
CA PRO A 34 -25.49 14.20 13.39
C PRO A 34 -24.38 13.19 13.15
N GLN A 35 -24.79 11.98 12.75
CA GLN A 35 -23.90 11.03 12.11
C GLN A 35 -23.27 11.80 10.96
N ALA A 36 -22.03 12.24 11.17
CA ALA A 36 -21.13 12.51 10.09
C ALA A 36 -21.05 11.17 9.36
N SER A 37 -21.90 11.03 8.35
CA SER A 37 -21.67 10.08 7.27
C SER A 37 -20.26 10.37 6.81
N ALA A 38 -19.33 9.56 7.29
CA ALA A 38 -18.06 9.35 6.64
C ALA A 38 -18.42 8.76 5.28
N ALA A 39 -18.79 9.63 4.36
CA ALA A 39 -18.75 9.34 2.95
C ALA A 39 -17.28 9.12 2.64
N SER A 40 -16.82 7.88 2.84
CA SER A 40 -15.72 7.33 2.07
C SER A 40 -16.25 7.20 0.65
N THR A 41 -16.38 8.33 -0.04
CA THR A 41 -16.58 8.32 -1.48
C THR A 41 -15.33 7.69 -2.04
N ASP A 42 -15.52 6.50 -2.60
CA ASP A 42 -14.55 5.72 -3.37
C ASP A 42 -14.20 6.43 -4.71
N GLU A 43 -14.28 7.76 -4.70
CA GLU A 43 -14.13 8.64 -5.85
C GLU A 43 -12.65 9.01 -5.98
N GLU A 44 -12.10 8.67 -7.14
CA GLU A 44 -10.70 8.96 -7.44
C GLU A 44 -10.53 10.45 -7.77
N ARG A 45 -9.71 11.12 -6.96
CA ARG A 45 -9.35 12.52 -7.19
C ARG A 45 -8.26 12.64 -8.26
N PRO A 46 -8.16 13.76 -8.99
CA PRO A 46 -6.97 14.06 -9.78
C PRO A 46 -5.68 13.95 -8.95
N LEU A 47 -4.59 13.50 -9.56
CA LEU A 47 -3.29 13.35 -8.88
C LEU A 47 -2.80 14.66 -8.28
N ASP A 48 -3.11 15.79 -8.90
CA ASP A 48 -2.72 17.16 -8.57
C ASP A 48 -3.80 17.95 -7.81
N ALA A 49 -4.85 17.28 -7.32
CA ALA A 49 -5.95 17.93 -6.59
C ALA A 49 -5.48 18.71 -5.34
N GLU A 50 -4.37 18.28 -4.72
CA GLU A 50 -3.69 19.00 -3.65
C GLU A 50 -2.33 19.50 -4.16
N PRO A 51 -1.87 20.70 -3.80
CA PRO A 51 -0.55 21.18 -4.21
C PRO A 51 0.55 20.25 -3.68
N PHE A 52 1.60 20.06 -4.46
CA PHE A 52 2.78 19.34 -4.03
C PHE A 52 3.63 20.24 -3.11
N PRO A 53 4.17 19.70 -2.00
CA PRO A 53 5.03 20.49 -1.13
C PRO A 53 6.32 20.90 -1.86
N ALA A 54 6.79 22.12 -1.61
CA ALA A 54 8.06 22.60 -2.17
C ALA A 54 9.27 21.89 -1.56
N GLU A 55 9.19 21.57 -0.27
CA GLU A 55 10.24 20.88 0.46
C GLU A 55 9.97 19.38 0.59
N PRO A 56 11.01 18.53 0.54
CA PRO A 56 10.90 17.11 0.79
C PRO A 56 10.21 16.80 2.14
N SER A 57 9.17 15.98 2.08
CA SER A 57 8.43 15.47 3.22
C SER A 57 8.92 14.07 3.62
N ARG A 58 8.65 13.70 4.87
CA ARG A 58 8.92 12.34 5.37
C ARG A 58 7.96 11.34 4.70
N GLN A 59 8.46 10.12 4.52
CA GLN A 59 7.66 8.99 4.07
C GLN A 59 6.42 8.81 4.97
N PRO A 60 5.22 8.65 4.39
CA PRO A 60 4.02 8.45 5.19
C PRO A 60 4.08 7.14 5.97
N THR A 61 3.57 7.20 7.18
CA THR A 61 3.38 6.08 8.08
C THR A 61 2.25 5.16 7.62
N ALA A 62 2.21 3.95 8.15
CA ALA A 62 1.09 3.03 7.90
C ALA A 62 -0.27 3.62 8.32
N ALA A 63 -0.31 4.47 9.34
CA ALA A 63 -1.53 5.15 9.78
C ALA A 63 -2.00 6.20 8.76
N GLU A 64 -1.08 7.05 8.28
CA GLU A 64 -1.38 8.03 7.23
C GLU A 64 -1.87 7.34 5.95
N TRP A 65 -1.27 6.21 5.58
CA TRP A 65 -1.67 5.44 4.41
C TRP A 65 -3.07 4.81 4.50
N LYS A 66 -3.61 4.57 5.70
CA LYS A 66 -4.97 4.04 5.86
C LYS A 66 -6.03 5.08 5.47
N THR A 67 -5.71 6.36 5.67
CA THR A 67 -6.61 7.48 5.36
C THR A 67 -6.20 8.21 4.08
N ALA A 68 -5.19 7.69 3.36
CA ALA A 68 -4.69 8.35 2.16
C ALA A 68 -5.77 8.36 1.06
N PRO A 69 -6.00 9.52 0.43
CA PRO A 69 -6.92 9.64 -0.67
C PRO A 69 -6.55 8.76 -1.86
N ARG A 70 -7.57 8.17 -2.50
CA ARG A 70 -7.40 7.56 -3.82
C ARG A 70 -7.22 8.65 -4.86
N VAL A 71 -6.25 8.45 -5.74
CA VAL A 71 -5.98 9.35 -6.87
C VAL A 71 -6.00 8.60 -8.18
N ARG A 72 -6.34 9.31 -9.25
CA ARG A 72 -6.27 8.82 -10.62
C ARG A 72 -4.88 9.08 -11.18
N LEU A 73 -4.25 8.06 -11.76
CA LEU A 73 -3.02 8.24 -12.53
C LEU A 73 -3.30 8.99 -13.84
N SER A 74 -2.28 9.63 -14.42
CA SER A 74 -2.41 10.32 -15.71
C SER A 74 -2.83 9.35 -16.82
N ARG A 75 -2.39 8.09 -16.74
CA ARG A 75 -2.87 6.98 -17.59
C ARG A 75 -2.77 5.64 -16.85
N ALA A 76 -3.82 4.83 -16.93
CA ALA A 76 -3.78 3.43 -16.52
C ALA A 76 -4.20 2.53 -17.68
N GLY A 77 -3.38 1.55 -18.02
CA GLY A 77 -3.66 0.54 -19.03
C GLY A 77 -4.44 -0.66 -18.46
N PRO A 78 -4.91 -1.59 -19.32
CA PRO A 78 -5.68 -2.75 -18.87
C PRO A 78 -4.96 -3.63 -17.84
N ALA A 79 -3.63 -3.76 -17.94
CA ALA A 79 -2.85 -4.56 -16.98
C ALA A 79 -2.88 -3.97 -15.55
N ALA A 80 -3.10 -2.66 -15.43
CA ALA A 80 -3.19 -1.95 -14.15
C ALA A 80 -4.65 -1.77 -13.66
N ALA A 81 -5.66 -2.36 -14.31
CA ALA A 81 -7.07 -2.15 -13.96
C ALA A 81 -7.44 -2.57 -12.52
N GLY A 82 -6.72 -3.55 -11.95
CA GLY A 82 -6.89 -3.99 -10.57
C GLY A 82 -6.09 -3.18 -9.54
N CYS A 83 -5.28 -2.22 -9.97
CA CYS A 83 -4.43 -1.42 -9.10
C CYS A 83 -5.14 -0.15 -8.61
N ARG A 84 -4.73 0.33 -7.43
CA ARG A 84 -5.23 1.56 -6.82
C ARG A 84 -4.05 2.46 -6.48
N ALA A 85 -4.16 3.72 -6.83
CA ALA A 85 -3.16 4.72 -6.49
C ALA A 85 -3.66 5.59 -5.33
N TYR A 86 -2.74 5.88 -4.41
CA TYR A 86 -2.98 6.71 -3.23
C TYR A 86 -1.90 7.77 -3.15
N ARG A 87 -2.29 9.00 -2.81
CA ARG A 87 -1.34 10.09 -2.62
C ARG A 87 -1.40 10.63 -1.19
N MET A 88 -0.25 10.90 -0.62
CA MET A 88 -0.11 11.60 0.65
C MET A 88 1.05 12.59 0.55
N ARG A 89 0.75 13.90 0.57
CA ARG A 89 1.74 14.97 0.31
C ARG A 89 2.41 14.80 -1.07
N GLU A 90 3.72 14.56 -1.13
CA GLU A 90 4.43 14.23 -2.39
C GLU A 90 4.44 12.73 -2.69
N TRP A 91 4.06 11.87 -1.74
CA TRP A 91 4.27 10.43 -1.85
C TRP A 91 3.12 9.78 -2.59
N LEU A 92 3.47 8.97 -3.59
CA LEU A 92 2.55 8.10 -4.31
C LEU A 92 2.76 6.66 -3.84
N ARG A 93 1.66 5.94 -3.65
CA ARG A 93 1.64 4.49 -3.47
C ARG A 93 0.68 3.86 -4.46
N ILE A 94 1.17 2.93 -5.26
CA ILE A 94 0.37 2.13 -6.19
C ILE A 94 0.29 0.72 -5.62
N ARG A 95 -0.92 0.26 -5.31
CA ARG A 95 -1.19 -1.06 -4.74
C ARG A 95 -1.99 -1.90 -5.73
N CYS A 96 -1.52 -3.11 -6.02
CA CYS A 96 -2.14 -4.06 -6.94
C CYS A 96 -2.48 -5.34 -6.18
N PRO A 97 -3.58 -5.37 -5.39
CA PRO A 97 -3.85 -6.43 -4.41
C PRO A 97 -4.11 -7.82 -5.01
N GLU A 98 -4.63 -7.88 -6.23
CA GLU A 98 -4.98 -9.15 -6.90
C GLU A 98 -3.92 -9.60 -7.92
N LEU A 99 -2.88 -8.78 -8.13
CA LEU A 99 -1.81 -9.11 -9.07
C LEU A 99 -0.88 -10.16 -8.45
N THR A 100 -0.57 -11.21 -9.20
CA THR A 100 0.52 -12.12 -8.81
C THR A 100 1.84 -11.40 -9.04
N VAL A 101 2.59 -11.14 -7.96
CA VAL A 101 3.84 -10.39 -8.02
C VAL A 101 4.99 -11.32 -7.63
N SER A 102 5.94 -11.47 -8.55
CA SER A 102 7.14 -12.29 -8.37
C SER A 102 8.34 -11.44 -7.93
N ALA A 103 8.49 -10.26 -8.53
CA ALA A 103 9.55 -9.32 -8.26
C ALA A 103 9.15 -7.91 -8.68
N MET A 104 9.85 -6.91 -8.15
CA MET A 104 9.72 -5.51 -8.54
C MET A 104 11.11 -4.91 -8.67
N SER A 105 11.31 -4.02 -9.63
CA SER A 105 12.60 -3.37 -9.83
C SER A 105 12.45 -1.94 -10.35
N LEU A 106 13.42 -1.08 -10.01
CA LEU A 106 13.60 0.21 -10.67
C LEU A 106 14.53 0.01 -11.86
N LEU A 107 14.00 0.20 -13.07
CA LEU A 107 14.77 0.07 -14.32
C LEU A 107 15.59 1.32 -14.64
N GLY A 108 15.13 2.49 -14.18
CA GLY A 108 15.84 3.75 -14.38
C GLY A 108 15.26 4.88 -13.54
N GLY A 109 16.09 5.88 -13.27
CA GLY A 109 15.73 7.04 -12.46
C GLY A 109 16.39 7.06 -11.09
N LYS A 110 15.90 7.97 -10.25
CA LYS A 110 16.35 8.17 -8.87
C LYS A 110 15.83 7.08 -7.94
N THR A 111 16.72 6.50 -7.14
CA THR A 111 16.37 5.44 -6.16
C THR A 111 15.85 6.00 -4.84
N GLU A 112 16.07 7.28 -4.57
CA GLU A 112 15.77 7.91 -3.30
C GLU A 112 14.28 7.83 -2.99
N GLY A 113 13.95 7.22 -1.85
CA GLY A 113 12.58 7.07 -1.36
C GLY A 113 11.76 6.02 -2.09
N VAL A 114 12.32 5.26 -3.05
CA VAL A 114 11.61 4.15 -3.68
C VAL A 114 11.57 2.96 -2.72
N ALA A 115 10.39 2.42 -2.46
CA ALA A 115 10.21 1.20 -1.69
C ALA A 115 9.21 0.26 -2.37
N PHE A 116 9.48 -1.03 -2.24
CA PHE A 116 8.67 -2.11 -2.78
C PHE A 116 8.17 -2.99 -1.64
N TRP A 117 6.96 -3.50 -1.78
CA TRP A 117 6.41 -4.50 -0.89
C TRP A 117 5.64 -5.53 -1.71
N ILE A 118 5.90 -6.81 -1.44
CA ILE A 118 5.17 -7.93 -2.01
C ILE A 118 4.41 -8.56 -0.86
N ASP A 119 3.10 -8.69 -1.00
CA ASP A 119 2.26 -9.27 0.05
C ASP A 119 2.69 -10.74 0.26
N PRO A 120 2.89 -11.19 1.51
CA PRO A 120 3.33 -12.55 1.77
C PRO A 120 2.27 -13.57 1.31
N PRO A 121 2.66 -14.78 0.90
CA PRO A 121 1.72 -15.85 0.57
C PRO A 121 0.73 -16.11 1.72
N ARG A 122 -0.54 -16.32 1.38
CA ARG A 122 -1.60 -16.62 2.38
C ARG A 122 -1.60 -18.09 2.82
N GLY A 123 -0.77 -18.93 2.19
CA GLY A 123 -0.61 -20.35 2.49
C GLY A 123 0.67 -20.94 1.88
N GLY A 124 1.03 -22.16 2.27
CA GLY A 124 2.36 -22.74 2.01
C GLY A 124 2.71 -23.07 0.55
N SER A 125 1.74 -23.09 -0.36
CA SER A 125 1.94 -23.41 -1.78
C SER A 125 1.37 -22.37 -2.74
N GLU A 126 0.89 -21.22 -2.23
CA GLU A 126 0.32 -20.16 -3.06
C GLU A 126 1.40 -19.19 -3.52
N LEU A 127 1.29 -18.71 -4.76
CA LEU A 127 2.12 -17.60 -5.22
C LEU A 127 1.73 -16.31 -4.48
N PRO A 128 2.68 -15.40 -4.21
CA PRO A 128 2.36 -14.10 -3.64
C PRO A 128 1.31 -13.37 -4.50
N ARG A 129 0.25 -12.89 -3.86
CA ARG A 129 -0.77 -12.04 -4.47
C ARG A 129 -0.79 -10.71 -3.77
N GLY A 130 -0.58 -9.66 -4.53
CA GLY A 130 -0.45 -8.32 -4.00
C GLY A 130 0.98 -7.82 -4.11
N GLY A 131 1.11 -6.61 -4.61
CA GLY A 131 2.32 -5.82 -4.47
C GLY A 131 1.99 -4.35 -4.38
N GLU A 132 2.91 -3.60 -3.80
CA GLU A 132 2.85 -2.15 -3.80
C GLU A 132 4.22 -1.55 -4.03
N VAL A 133 4.22 -0.45 -4.77
CA VAL A 133 5.37 0.43 -4.93
C VAL A 133 5.02 1.79 -4.35
N MET A 134 5.97 2.39 -3.66
CA MET A 134 5.85 3.75 -3.15
C MET A 134 7.10 4.57 -3.45
N PHE A 135 6.91 5.83 -3.81
CA PHE A 135 7.98 6.77 -4.13
C PHE A 135 7.48 8.22 -4.02
N PRO A 136 8.38 9.19 -3.76
CA PRO A 136 8.04 10.60 -3.81
C PRO A 136 7.93 11.11 -5.26
N LEU A 137 6.98 12.01 -5.52
CA LEU A 137 6.82 12.75 -6.76
C LEU A 137 7.50 14.11 -6.61
N ARG A 138 8.62 14.34 -7.32
CA ARG A 138 9.39 15.59 -7.23
C ARG A 138 9.73 16.11 -8.61
N ARG A 139 9.86 17.44 -8.73
CA ARG A 139 10.32 18.07 -9.97
C ARG A 139 11.69 17.54 -10.39
N GLY A 140 11.85 17.31 -11.69
CA GLY A 140 13.03 16.73 -12.30
C GLY A 140 13.15 15.22 -12.15
N ASP A 141 12.28 14.56 -11.37
CA ASP A 141 12.30 13.11 -11.26
C ASP A 141 11.72 12.45 -12.51
N ARG A 142 12.34 11.32 -12.86
CA ARG A 142 11.94 10.46 -13.97
C ARG A 142 12.25 9.02 -13.55
N ARG A 143 11.23 8.18 -13.38
CA ARG A 143 11.40 6.80 -12.93
C ARG A 143 10.67 5.84 -13.85
N VAL A 144 11.29 4.69 -14.06
CA VAL A 144 10.67 3.54 -14.71
C VAL A 144 10.79 2.36 -13.77
N ILE A 145 9.66 1.88 -13.29
CA ILE A 145 9.54 0.77 -12.35
C ILE A 145 8.83 -0.37 -13.06
N GLN A 146 9.32 -1.59 -12.88
CA GLN A 146 8.70 -2.79 -13.43
C GLN A 146 8.24 -3.71 -12.31
N ILE A 147 6.99 -4.17 -12.42
CA ILE A 147 6.40 -5.23 -11.63
C ILE A 147 6.39 -6.49 -12.51
N LEU A 148 6.95 -7.57 -11.99
CA LEU A 148 7.06 -8.85 -12.69
C LEU A 148 6.05 -9.85 -12.12
N THR A 149 5.49 -10.69 -12.98
CA THR A 149 4.66 -11.85 -12.63
C THR A 149 5.34 -13.14 -13.09
N PHE A 150 4.81 -14.28 -12.65
CA PHE A 150 5.11 -15.56 -13.26
C PHE A 150 4.18 -15.83 -14.45
N GLY A 151 4.70 -16.51 -15.46
CA GLY A 151 3.92 -17.07 -16.55
C GLY A 151 4.72 -18.05 -17.41
N PRO A 152 4.09 -18.64 -18.43
CA PRO A 152 4.78 -19.53 -19.35
C PRO A 152 5.80 -18.76 -20.20
N GLY A 153 7.00 -19.31 -20.33
CA GLY A 153 8.05 -18.77 -21.18
C GLY A 153 9.10 -19.83 -21.51
N TYR A 154 10.23 -19.39 -22.04
CA TYR A 154 11.33 -20.27 -22.47
C TYR A 154 11.84 -21.16 -21.32
N ASP A 155 11.90 -20.64 -20.11
CA ASP A 155 12.39 -21.34 -18.91
C ASP A 155 11.30 -22.19 -18.21
N GLY A 156 10.14 -22.36 -18.85
CA GLY A 156 9.01 -23.14 -18.34
C GLY A 156 7.88 -22.29 -17.73
N PRO A 157 7.00 -22.89 -16.90
CA PRO A 157 5.74 -22.26 -16.47
C PRO A 157 5.90 -21.14 -15.43
N PHE A 158 7.11 -20.92 -14.91
CA PHE A 158 7.44 -19.89 -13.92
C PHE A 158 8.46 -18.88 -14.46
N THR A 159 8.41 -18.59 -15.75
CA THR A 159 9.24 -17.54 -16.35
C THR A 159 8.79 -16.18 -15.79
N LEU A 160 9.76 -15.31 -15.46
CA LEU A 160 9.47 -13.94 -15.06
C LEU A 160 9.03 -13.13 -16.28
N LEU A 161 7.81 -12.59 -16.22
CA LEU A 161 7.23 -11.78 -17.28
C LEU A 161 6.89 -10.38 -16.75
N PRO A 162 7.05 -9.32 -17.56
CA PRO A 162 6.51 -8.00 -17.23
C PRO A 162 5.00 -8.09 -17.00
N ALA A 163 4.56 -7.66 -15.82
CA ALA A 163 3.14 -7.55 -15.50
C ALA A 163 2.64 -6.11 -15.69
N ILE A 164 3.36 -5.15 -15.11
CA ILE A 164 3.06 -3.72 -15.17
C ILE A 164 4.37 -2.95 -15.22
N VAL A 165 4.44 -1.93 -16.07
CA VAL A 165 5.46 -0.89 -16.02
C VAL A 165 4.82 0.40 -15.52
N VAL A 166 5.33 0.92 -14.40
CA VAL A 166 4.97 2.22 -13.87
C VAL A 166 6.02 3.22 -14.34
N GLN A 167 5.59 4.30 -14.97
CA GLN A 167 6.47 5.40 -15.35
C GLN A 167 6.03 6.67 -14.64
N GLU A 168 6.99 7.37 -14.08
CA GLU A 168 6.80 8.70 -13.52
C GLU A 168 7.74 9.66 -14.20
N GLN A 169 7.24 10.85 -14.51
CA GLN A 169 8.06 11.96 -14.94
C GLN A 169 7.46 13.27 -14.44
N TRP A 170 8.31 14.17 -13.96
CA TRP A 170 7.94 15.53 -13.70
C TRP A 170 8.97 16.48 -14.30
N LEU A 171 8.64 17.06 -15.44
CA LEU A 171 9.51 18.04 -16.10
C LEU A 171 9.44 19.39 -15.37
N ASP A 172 10.52 20.18 -15.47
CA ASP A 172 10.65 21.43 -14.71
C ASP A 172 9.60 22.48 -15.09
N ASP A 173 9.17 22.46 -16.35
CA ASP A 173 8.18 23.34 -16.95
C ASP A 173 6.73 22.85 -16.79
N GLU A 174 6.52 21.65 -16.27
CA GLU A 174 5.19 21.06 -16.08
C GLU A 174 4.62 21.39 -14.69
N PRO A 175 3.33 21.76 -14.58
CA PRO A 175 2.73 22.13 -13.31
C PRO A 175 2.59 20.92 -12.37
N ALA A 176 2.48 19.70 -12.91
CA ALA A 176 2.23 18.46 -12.19
C ALA A 176 2.98 17.27 -12.82
N PRO A 177 3.24 16.19 -12.06
CA PRO A 177 3.85 14.99 -12.59
C PRO A 177 2.89 14.22 -13.51
N THR A 178 3.45 13.57 -14.52
CA THR A 178 2.76 12.53 -15.29
C THR A 178 3.13 11.17 -14.73
N VAL A 179 2.13 10.37 -14.37
CA VAL A 179 2.31 8.99 -13.91
C VAL A 179 1.46 8.05 -14.74
N THR A 180 2.09 7.03 -15.31
CA THR A 180 1.43 5.98 -16.08
C THR A 180 1.66 4.62 -15.45
N ALA A 181 0.72 3.70 -15.65
CA ALA A 181 0.87 2.29 -15.30
C ALA A 181 0.23 1.43 -16.40
N SER A 182 0.99 0.55 -17.04
CA SER A 182 0.51 -0.26 -18.17
C SER A 182 1.21 -1.59 -18.30
#